data_AF-A0A0G1FWQ9-F1
#
_entry.id   AF-A0A0G1FWQ9-F1
#
_cell.length_a   1.000
_cell.length_b   1.000
_cell.length_c   1.000
_cell.angle_alpha   90.00
_cell.angle_beta   90.00
_cell.angle_gamma   90.00
#
_symmetry.space_group_name_H-M   'P 1'
#
loop_
_entity.id
_entity.type
_entity.pdbx_description
1 polymer ?
#
loop_
_entity_poly.entity_id
_entity_poly.type
_entity_poly.pdbx_seq_one_letter_code
_entity_poly.pdbx_strand_id
1 'polypeptide(L)'
;MIKKYRILFIGLAILGVVFLTSSFAMAEENPEAAPGNAVLGDEASQVLAEDAALADEPETMEGFTVEQPESVPSNFGFWWRDLSERISLVLTLDPVKKAEKQVKFAEEKIKLAEYIVQNSSDVKAQEKAQQMMEKANEYIQRVEEHQDDLLRKADERVAVLLKNVVRHQANKEAVLQKLEEKLPPEKLDKLYELRERTEAQRKKFLAAMEDSAVPQAVKDKVAEIKARVEAASEEQAEFRQQQKEILEKIKEGNQEAKEELNQLRQSWSEKSAAIKDQYQEKRSEIIDKIKAGDQDAVKELKQINQERRVQLKDARQEIKSQIKDVQQERKTNVQTGKQELRENRVERKTEIKKNVLNRVESPLNNQSSVSPIASPSPAGQ
;
A
#
# COMPACT_ATOMS: atom_id res chain seq x y z
N MET A 1 -16.82 -0.61 -68.47
CA MET A 1 -15.40 -0.45 -68.05
C MET A 1 -15.22 -1.25 -66.77
N ILE A 2 -14.78 -2.52 -66.83
CA ILE A 2 -13.36 -2.96 -66.86
C ILE A 2 -12.67 -2.48 -65.56
N LYS A 3 -12.32 -3.32 -64.57
CA LYS A 3 -11.51 -4.54 -64.63
C LYS A 3 -11.67 -5.40 -63.36
N LYS A 4 -11.65 -6.72 -63.56
CA LYS A 4 -11.36 -7.76 -62.56
C LYS A 4 -9.86 -7.74 -62.23
N TYR A 5 -9.47 -8.10 -61.00
CA TYR A 5 -8.19 -8.76 -60.75
C TYR A 5 -8.33 -9.86 -59.69
N ARG A 6 -8.11 -11.10 -60.14
CA ARG A 6 -7.58 -12.24 -59.38
C ARG A 6 -6.06 -12.27 -59.63
N ILE A 7 -5.27 -12.77 -58.66
CA ILE A 7 -3.96 -13.47 -58.69
C ILE A 7 -3.41 -13.31 -57.25
N LEU A 8 -3.24 -14.31 -56.36
CA LEU A 8 -2.61 -15.64 -56.39
C LEU A 8 -1.08 -15.60 -56.11
N PHE A 9 -0.70 -15.95 -54.86
CA PHE A 9 0.57 -16.55 -54.39
C PHE A 9 0.24 -17.12 -52.99
N ILE A 10 0.08 -18.43 -52.76
CA ILE A 10 1.06 -19.53 -52.69
C ILE A 10 2.29 -19.17 -51.83
N GLY A 11 2.30 -19.72 -50.62
CA GLY A 11 3.42 -19.69 -49.67
C GLY A 11 3.18 -20.69 -48.55
N LEU A 12 3.57 -21.94 -48.85
CA LEU A 12 3.47 -23.15 -48.05
C LEU A 12 4.55 -23.15 -46.95
N ALA A 13 4.17 -23.34 -45.68
CA ALA A 13 5.06 -23.84 -44.63
C ALA A 13 4.29 -24.70 -43.64
N ILE A 14 4.38 -26.00 -43.91
CA ILE A 14 4.12 -27.09 -42.97
C ILE A 14 5.17 -27.00 -41.86
N LEU A 15 4.77 -26.94 -40.59
CA LEU A 15 5.56 -27.59 -39.55
C LEU A 15 4.62 -28.31 -38.58
N GLY A 16 4.87 -29.60 -38.47
CA GLY A 16 3.99 -30.58 -37.87
C GLY A 16 3.94 -30.54 -36.35
N VAL A 17 2.84 -31.13 -35.91
CA VAL A 17 2.56 -31.74 -34.62
C VAL A 17 3.79 -32.45 -34.02
N VAL A 18 4.12 -32.09 -32.77
CA VAL A 18 4.61 -33.06 -31.79
C VAL A 18 3.71 -32.95 -30.57
N PHE A 19 2.67 -33.77 -30.56
CA PHE A 19 1.98 -34.21 -29.35
C PHE A 19 2.96 -35.12 -28.60
N LEU A 20 3.56 -34.62 -27.52
CA LEU A 20 4.23 -35.46 -26.53
C LEU A 20 3.17 -36.01 -25.58
N THR A 21 2.52 -37.10 -26.01
CA THR A 21 1.83 -38.02 -25.12
C THR A 21 2.88 -38.86 -24.41
N SER A 22 3.25 -38.46 -23.19
CA SER A 22 4.02 -39.33 -22.30
C SER A 22 3.09 -40.41 -21.75
N SER A 23 3.21 -41.60 -22.31
CA SER A 23 2.63 -42.83 -21.79
C SER A 23 3.08 -43.03 -20.34
N PHE A 24 2.10 -43.24 -19.45
CA PHE A 24 2.32 -43.87 -18.16
C PHE A 24 2.83 -45.29 -18.40
N ALA A 25 4.12 -45.51 -18.17
CA ALA A 25 4.66 -46.83 -17.91
C ALA A 25 4.46 -47.12 -16.42
N MET A 26 3.63 -48.10 -16.11
CA MET A 26 3.65 -48.76 -14.80
C MET A 26 4.97 -49.52 -14.69
N ALA A 27 5.82 -49.12 -13.75
CA ALA A 27 6.93 -49.91 -13.25
C ALA A 27 6.70 -50.14 -11.76
N GLU A 28 6.52 -51.42 -11.44
CA GLU A 28 6.34 -51.99 -10.12
C GLU A 28 7.72 -52.14 -9.42
N GLU A 29 7.74 -51.75 -8.14
CA GLU A 29 8.74 -51.97 -7.06
C GLU A 29 10.26 -52.05 -7.34
N ASN A 30 10.97 -51.04 -6.84
CA ASN A 30 12.13 -51.24 -5.94
C ASN A 30 12.27 -50.00 -5.03
N PRO A 31 12.29 -50.12 -3.68
CA PRO A 31 12.33 -48.98 -2.77
C PRO A 31 13.77 -48.52 -2.57
N GLU A 32 14.26 -47.67 -3.47
CA GLU A 32 15.52 -46.97 -3.28
C GLU A 32 15.22 -45.51 -2.93
N ALA A 33 15.68 -45.12 -1.74
CA ALA A 33 15.37 -43.90 -1.04
C ALA A 33 15.50 -42.65 -1.93
N ALA A 34 14.39 -41.93 -2.10
CA ALA A 34 14.42 -40.55 -2.55
C ALA A 34 15.22 -39.71 -1.54
N PRO A 35 16.08 -38.78 -2.00
CA PRO A 35 16.88 -37.95 -1.12
C PRO A 35 15.96 -36.97 -0.36
N GLY A 36 15.87 -37.18 0.95
CA GLY A 36 15.70 -36.16 1.96
C GLY A 36 14.55 -35.18 1.78
N ASN A 37 13.36 -35.55 2.23
CA ASN A 37 12.58 -34.60 3.04
C ASN A 37 13.39 -34.35 4.33
N ALA A 38 14.40 -33.49 4.26
CA ALA A 38 15.07 -32.99 5.44
C ALA A 38 13.98 -32.33 6.28
N VAL A 39 13.70 -32.91 7.43
CA VAL A 39 12.85 -32.30 8.46
C VAL A 39 13.57 -31.02 8.86
N LEU A 40 13.16 -29.90 8.26
CA LEU A 40 13.62 -28.58 8.65
C LEU A 40 13.27 -28.39 10.12
N GLY A 41 14.25 -28.01 10.93
CA GLY A 41 14.03 -27.73 12.36
C GLY A 41 13.02 -26.59 12.53
N ASP A 42 12.40 -26.54 13.70
CA ASP A 42 11.36 -25.55 14.07
C ASP A 42 11.80 -24.10 13.79
N GLU A 43 13.09 -23.79 14.01
CA GLU A 43 13.69 -22.49 13.71
C GLU A 43 13.70 -22.16 12.20
N ALA A 44 13.97 -23.12 11.32
CA ALA A 44 13.98 -22.87 9.88
C ALA A 44 12.58 -22.58 9.34
N SER A 45 11.57 -23.29 9.87
CA SER A 45 10.17 -23.03 9.54
C SER A 45 9.73 -21.63 9.98
N GLN A 46 10.16 -21.20 11.17
CA GLN A 46 9.85 -19.86 11.67
C GLN A 46 10.53 -18.74 10.87
N VAL A 47 11.80 -18.92 10.49
CA VAL A 47 12.53 -17.92 9.67
C VAL A 47 11.94 -17.83 8.26
N LEU A 48 11.54 -18.95 7.67
CA LEU A 48 10.86 -18.97 6.36
C LEU A 48 9.46 -18.33 6.42
N ALA A 49 8.72 -18.53 7.50
CA ALA A 49 7.45 -17.87 7.76
C ALA A 49 7.59 -16.35 7.87
N GLU A 50 8.61 -15.89 8.60
CA GLU A 50 8.95 -14.48 8.76
C GLU A 50 9.40 -13.85 7.44
N ASP A 51 10.22 -14.57 6.65
CA ASP A 51 10.63 -14.14 5.31
C ASP A 51 9.45 -14.07 4.32
N ALA A 52 8.54 -15.05 4.35
CA ALA A 52 7.32 -15.00 3.56
C ALA A 52 6.45 -13.78 3.92
N ALA A 53 6.50 -13.32 5.18
CA ALA A 53 5.91 -12.04 5.61
C ALA A 53 6.42 -10.86 4.81
N LEU A 54 7.73 -10.81 4.72
CA LEU A 54 8.49 -9.70 4.18
C LEU A 54 8.44 -9.70 2.65
N ALA A 55 8.20 -10.83 2.01
CA ALA A 55 8.14 -10.95 0.55
C ALA A 55 6.95 -10.21 -0.11
N ASP A 56 5.97 -9.71 0.64
CA ASP A 56 4.78 -8.97 0.13
C ASP A 56 3.91 -9.73 -0.90
N GLU A 57 4.13 -11.03 -1.10
CA GLU A 57 3.36 -11.82 -2.04
C GLU A 57 2.13 -12.45 -1.34
N PRO A 58 0.91 -12.25 -1.89
CA PRO A 58 -0.27 -12.92 -1.38
C PRO A 58 -0.19 -14.41 -1.69
N GLU A 59 -0.47 -15.24 -0.69
CA GLU A 59 -0.43 -16.69 -0.86
C GLU A 59 -1.71 -17.20 -1.56
N THR A 60 -1.58 -18.27 -2.34
CA THR A 60 -2.70 -18.92 -3.03
C THR A 60 -3.55 -19.73 -2.04
N MET A 61 -4.87 -19.70 -2.19
CA MET A 61 -5.78 -20.46 -1.33
C MET A 61 -5.75 -21.96 -1.65
N GLU A 62 -5.91 -22.80 -0.64
CA GLU A 62 -5.99 -24.26 -0.80
C GLU A 62 -7.44 -24.72 -0.99
N GLY A 63 -7.68 -25.66 -1.90
CA GLY A 63 -8.98 -26.28 -2.10
C GLY A 63 -9.99 -25.51 -2.97
N PHE A 64 -9.69 -24.28 -3.39
CA PHE A 64 -10.49 -23.58 -4.40
C PHE A 64 -9.68 -22.58 -5.23
N THR A 65 -9.99 -22.50 -6.53
CA THR A 65 -9.37 -21.55 -7.45
C THR A 65 -10.03 -20.19 -7.30
N VAL A 66 -9.22 -19.16 -6.99
CA VAL A 66 -9.64 -17.77 -6.97
C VAL A 66 -9.23 -17.12 -8.29
N GLU A 67 -10.23 -16.77 -9.09
CA GLU A 67 -10.04 -16.13 -10.39
C GLU A 67 -9.27 -14.82 -10.25
N GLN A 68 -8.29 -14.59 -11.12
CA GLN A 68 -7.61 -13.31 -11.20
C GLN A 68 -8.46 -12.37 -12.05
N PRO A 69 -8.74 -11.14 -11.57
CA PRO A 69 -9.54 -10.19 -12.33
C PRO A 69 -8.78 -9.69 -13.56
N GLU A 70 -9.34 -9.88 -14.75
CA GLU A 70 -8.80 -9.32 -16.00
C GLU A 70 -9.29 -7.89 -16.27
N SER A 71 -10.42 -7.51 -15.66
CA SER A 71 -11.02 -6.17 -15.79
C SER A 71 -11.84 -5.80 -14.57
N VAL A 72 -12.01 -4.50 -14.32
CA VAL A 72 -12.92 -4.00 -13.28
C VAL A 72 -14.36 -4.15 -13.79
N PRO A 73 -15.25 -4.90 -13.10
CA PRO A 73 -16.64 -5.01 -13.50
C PRO A 73 -17.33 -3.64 -13.55
N SER A 74 -18.30 -3.48 -14.44
CA SER A 74 -19.16 -2.29 -14.42
C SER A 74 -20.01 -2.26 -13.13
N ASN A 75 -20.58 -1.10 -12.77
CA ASN A 75 -21.47 -0.99 -11.60
C ASN A 75 -22.63 -2.00 -11.64
N PHE A 76 -23.17 -2.28 -12.82
CA PHE A 76 -24.19 -3.30 -13.03
C PHE A 76 -23.62 -4.73 -12.88
N GLY A 77 -22.40 -4.96 -13.38
CA GLY A 77 -21.69 -6.23 -13.18
C GLY A 77 -21.44 -6.52 -11.70
N PHE A 78 -21.05 -5.51 -10.92
CA PHE A 78 -20.90 -5.61 -9.46
C PHE A 78 -22.22 -6.00 -8.78
N TRP A 79 -23.33 -5.39 -9.18
CA TRP A 79 -24.64 -5.69 -8.63
C TRP A 79 -25.04 -7.15 -8.90
N TRP A 80 -24.86 -7.63 -10.14
CA TRP A 80 -25.14 -9.03 -10.49
C TRP A 80 -24.26 -10.01 -9.73
N ARG A 81 -22.97 -9.69 -9.57
CA ARG A 81 -22.04 -10.52 -8.81
C ARG A 81 -22.45 -10.61 -7.34
N ASP A 82 -22.77 -9.48 -6.70
CA ASP A 82 -23.23 -9.49 -5.31
C ASP A 82 -24.56 -10.26 -5.15
N LEU A 83 -25.45 -10.20 -6.14
CA LEU A 83 -26.71 -10.96 -6.14
C LEU A 83 -26.46 -12.47 -6.29
N SER A 84 -25.60 -12.88 -7.22
CA SER A 84 -25.28 -14.30 -7.45
C SER A 84 -24.56 -14.91 -6.25
N GLU A 85 -23.65 -14.16 -5.62
CA GLU A 85 -23.00 -14.55 -4.36
C GLU A 85 -24.05 -14.80 -3.26
N ARG A 86 -24.99 -13.87 -3.06
CA ARG A 86 -26.06 -14.01 -2.05
C ARG A 86 -26.95 -15.21 -2.31
N ILE A 87 -27.40 -15.41 -3.55
CA ILE A 87 -28.21 -16.57 -3.93
C ILE A 87 -27.43 -17.87 -3.69
N SER A 88 -26.16 -17.91 -4.09
CA SER A 88 -25.29 -19.07 -3.87
C SER A 88 -25.13 -19.40 -2.39
N LEU A 89 -25.00 -18.39 -1.51
CA LEU A 89 -24.90 -18.58 -0.06
C LEU A 89 -26.22 -19.03 0.58
N VAL A 90 -27.36 -18.53 0.10
CA VAL A 90 -28.68 -18.94 0.60
C VAL A 90 -29.00 -20.38 0.20
N LEU A 91 -28.62 -20.78 -1.02
CA LEU A 91 -28.81 -22.15 -1.51
C LEU A 91 -27.82 -23.16 -0.92
N THR A 92 -26.78 -22.71 -0.20
CA THR A 92 -25.80 -23.61 0.42
C THR A 92 -26.21 -23.94 1.84
N LEU A 93 -26.72 -25.16 2.03
CA LEU A 93 -27.22 -25.65 3.33
C LEU A 93 -26.11 -26.18 4.24
N ASP A 94 -25.02 -26.71 3.69
CA ASP A 94 -23.88 -27.17 4.47
C ASP A 94 -23.10 -25.97 5.03
N PRO A 95 -22.98 -25.82 6.36
CA PRO A 95 -22.28 -24.68 6.97
C PRO A 95 -20.78 -24.63 6.62
N VAL A 96 -20.11 -25.77 6.43
CA VAL A 96 -18.68 -25.79 6.07
C VAL A 96 -18.52 -25.29 4.64
N LYS A 97 -19.32 -25.82 3.71
CA LYS A 97 -19.33 -25.37 2.31
C LYS A 97 -19.74 -23.90 2.17
N LYS A 98 -20.65 -23.43 3.03
CA LYS A 98 -21.07 -22.03 3.07
C LYS A 98 -19.91 -21.13 3.51
N ALA A 99 -19.18 -21.53 4.54
CA ALA A 99 -18.00 -20.81 5.00
C ALA A 99 -16.88 -20.79 3.95
N GLU A 100 -16.60 -21.91 3.27
CA GLU A 100 -15.65 -21.95 2.15
C GLU A 100 -16.03 -20.96 1.03
N LYS A 101 -17.32 -20.90 0.66
CA LYS A 101 -17.80 -19.92 -0.32
C LYS A 101 -17.62 -18.48 0.16
N GLN A 102 -17.84 -18.21 1.45
CA GLN A 102 -17.62 -16.89 2.01
C GLN A 102 -16.14 -16.49 1.95
N VAL A 103 -15.22 -17.39 2.32
CA VAL A 103 -13.77 -17.14 2.20
C VAL A 103 -13.37 -16.93 0.74
N LYS A 104 -13.90 -17.74 -0.18
CA LYS A 104 -13.66 -17.59 -1.62
C LYS A 104 -14.09 -16.20 -2.12
N PHE A 105 -15.33 -15.80 -1.82
CA PHE A 105 -15.84 -14.49 -2.24
C PHE A 105 -15.11 -13.33 -1.58
N ALA A 106 -14.65 -13.50 -0.33
CA ALA A 106 -13.80 -12.52 0.33
C ALA A 106 -12.48 -12.34 -0.43
N GLU A 107 -11.82 -13.45 -0.80
CA GLU A 107 -10.55 -13.41 -1.52
C GLU A 107 -10.70 -12.83 -2.93
N GLU A 108 -11.76 -13.19 -3.67
CA GLU A 108 -12.06 -12.58 -4.97
C GLU A 108 -12.25 -11.06 -4.85
N LYS A 109 -12.88 -10.58 -3.76
CA LYS A 109 -13.04 -9.14 -3.51
C LYS A 109 -11.71 -8.46 -3.15
N ILE A 110 -10.83 -9.12 -2.39
CA ILE A 110 -9.48 -8.59 -2.11
C ILE A 110 -8.66 -8.50 -3.39
N LYS A 111 -8.63 -9.54 -4.21
CA LYS A 111 -7.90 -9.50 -5.50
C LYS A 111 -8.43 -8.42 -6.43
N LEU A 112 -9.76 -8.24 -6.43
CA LEU A 112 -10.36 -7.16 -7.23
C LEU A 112 -10.03 -5.77 -6.66
N ALA A 113 -10.02 -5.61 -5.33
CA ALA A 113 -9.57 -4.39 -4.69
C ALA A 113 -8.11 -4.09 -5.06
N GLU A 114 -7.24 -5.09 -4.94
CA GLU A 114 -5.84 -5.00 -5.34
C GLU A 114 -5.69 -4.60 -6.81
N TYR A 115 -6.40 -5.26 -7.71
CA TYR A 115 -6.39 -4.93 -9.14
C TYR A 115 -6.83 -3.49 -9.40
N ILE A 116 -7.89 -3.02 -8.73
CA ILE A 116 -8.35 -1.63 -8.85
C ILE A 116 -7.25 -0.67 -8.37
N VAL A 117 -6.61 -0.96 -7.24
CA VAL A 117 -5.54 -0.13 -6.67
C VAL A 117 -4.31 -0.10 -7.56
N GLN A 118 -3.96 -1.22 -8.19
CA GLN A 118 -2.80 -1.30 -9.08
C GLN A 118 -3.03 -0.54 -10.39
N ASN A 119 -4.23 -0.66 -10.96
CA ASN A 119 -4.52 -0.18 -12.32
C ASN A 119 -5.24 1.17 -12.37
N SER A 120 -5.64 1.75 -11.23
CA SER A 120 -6.37 3.02 -11.19
C SER A 120 -5.84 3.97 -10.12
N SER A 121 -5.67 5.23 -10.53
CA SER A 121 -5.40 6.36 -9.63
C SER A 121 -6.66 7.21 -9.36
N ASP A 122 -7.83 6.79 -9.84
CA ASP A 122 -9.08 7.52 -9.63
C ASP A 122 -9.58 7.33 -8.18
N VAL A 123 -9.92 8.44 -7.51
CA VAL A 123 -10.43 8.45 -6.14
C VAL A 123 -11.69 7.58 -6.00
N LYS A 124 -12.58 7.60 -7.01
CA LYS A 124 -13.79 6.76 -6.98
C LYS A 124 -13.48 5.26 -7.10
N ALA A 125 -12.46 4.91 -7.88
CA ALA A 125 -12.00 3.54 -8.01
C ALA A 125 -11.37 3.06 -6.68
N GLN A 126 -10.58 3.90 -6.02
CA GLN A 126 -10.01 3.60 -4.71
C GLN A 126 -11.09 3.44 -3.62
N GLU A 127 -12.12 4.29 -3.61
CA GLU A 127 -13.28 4.08 -2.72
C GLU A 127 -13.97 2.75 -2.99
N LYS A 128 -14.04 2.33 -4.26
CA LYS A 128 -14.61 1.04 -4.63
C LYS A 128 -13.75 -0.11 -4.11
N ALA A 129 -12.42 0.00 -4.20
CA ALA A 129 -11.50 -0.97 -3.62
C ALA A 129 -11.70 -1.09 -2.10
N GLN A 130 -11.85 0.04 -1.40
CA GLN A 130 -12.16 0.07 0.04
C GLN A 130 -13.48 -0.66 0.36
N GLN A 131 -14.55 -0.38 -0.38
CA GLN A 131 -15.83 -1.08 -0.22
C GLN A 131 -15.71 -2.59 -0.48
N MET A 132 -14.87 -3.02 -1.42
CA MET A 132 -14.64 -4.44 -1.68
C MET A 132 -13.94 -5.10 -0.49
N MET A 133 -12.96 -4.44 0.13
CA MET A 133 -12.32 -4.95 1.34
C MET A 133 -13.27 -5.00 2.53
N GLU A 134 -14.12 -3.99 2.72
CA GLU A 134 -15.15 -4.00 3.78
C GLU A 134 -16.09 -5.21 3.61
N LYS A 135 -16.57 -5.45 2.39
CA LYS A 135 -17.39 -6.63 2.07
C LYS A 135 -16.64 -7.95 2.24
N ALA A 136 -15.36 -8.00 1.88
CA ALA A 136 -14.52 -9.17 2.12
C ALA A 136 -14.44 -9.44 3.63
N ASN A 137 -14.25 -8.39 4.43
CA ASN A 137 -14.21 -8.50 5.88
C ASN A 137 -15.56 -8.94 6.47
N GLU A 138 -16.69 -8.48 5.94
CA GLU A 138 -18.01 -8.98 6.35
C GLU A 138 -18.17 -10.49 6.10
N TYR A 139 -17.67 -11.01 4.98
CA TYR A 139 -17.74 -12.44 4.71
C TYR A 139 -16.90 -13.24 5.68
N ILE A 140 -15.67 -12.81 5.96
CA ILE A 140 -14.81 -13.46 6.95
C ILE A 140 -15.40 -13.35 8.34
N GLN A 141 -15.92 -12.18 8.73
CA GLN A 141 -16.55 -11.99 10.04
C GLN A 141 -17.68 -13.01 10.26
N ARG A 142 -18.49 -13.31 9.24
CA ARG A 142 -19.53 -14.35 9.36
C ARG A 142 -18.95 -15.75 9.53
N VAL A 143 -17.81 -16.05 8.90
CA VAL A 143 -17.11 -17.32 9.10
C VAL A 143 -16.56 -17.41 10.53
N GLU A 144 -15.96 -16.33 11.02
CA GLU A 144 -15.43 -16.22 12.39
C GLU A 144 -16.56 -16.31 13.45
N GLU A 145 -17.72 -15.71 13.20
CA GLU A 145 -18.90 -15.80 14.08
C GLU A 145 -19.43 -17.24 14.23
N HIS A 146 -19.21 -18.08 13.22
CA HIS A 146 -19.58 -19.50 13.23
C HIS A 146 -18.39 -20.41 13.53
N GLN A 147 -17.25 -19.87 13.97
CA GLN A 147 -16.04 -20.63 14.22
C GLN A 147 -16.28 -21.78 15.22
N ASP A 148 -16.99 -21.56 16.33
CA ASP A 148 -17.25 -22.60 17.33
C ASP A 148 -17.98 -23.82 16.74
N ASP A 149 -18.94 -23.58 15.84
CA ASP A 149 -19.68 -24.65 15.17
C ASP A 149 -18.81 -25.41 14.15
N LEU A 150 -17.85 -24.73 13.52
CA LEU A 150 -16.87 -25.34 12.63
C LEU A 150 -15.87 -26.17 13.44
N LEU A 151 -15.33 -25.62 14.52
CA LEU A 151 -14.33 -26.24 15.39
C LEU A 151 -14.82 -27.56 16.00
N ARG A 152 -16.11 -27.65 16.34
CA ARG A 152 -16.72 -28.87 16.88
C ARG A 152 -16.72 -30.06 15.90
N LYS A 153 -16.58 -29.82 14.60
CA LYS A 153 -16.69 -30.88 13.58
C LYS A 153 -15.39 -31.64 13.34
N ALA A 154 -14.24 -31.17 13.86
CA ALA A 154 -12.94 -31.85 13.80
C ALA A 154 -12.58 -32.50 12.44
N ASP A 155 -13.08 -31.93 11.32
CA ASP A 155 -12.89 -32.45 9.97
C ASP A 155 -11.64 -31.83 9.33
N GLU A 156 -10.93 -32.60 8.50
CA GLU A 156 -9.79 -32.11 7.70
C GLU A 156 -10.19 -30.92 6.82
N ARG A 157 -11.41 -30.94 6.29
CA ARG A 157 -11.97 -29.84 5.49
C ARG A 157 -12.12 -28.55 6.29
N VAL A 158 -12.44 -28.64 7.58
CA VAL A 158 -12.49 -27.47 8.48
C VAL A 158 -11.07 -26.96 8.77
N ALA A 159 -10.09 -27.84 8.93
CA ALA A 159 -8.70 -27.44 9.10
C ALA A 159 -8.18 -26.63 7.89
N VAL A 160 -8.48 -27.08 6.66
CA VAL A 160 -8.15 -26.34 5.43
C VAL A 160 -8.88 -25.00 5.35
N LEU A 161 -10.17 -24.97 5.71
CA LEU A 161 -10.95 -23.73 5.76
C LEU A 161 -10.33 -22.70 6.72
N LEU A 162 -10.00 -23.11 7.95
CA LEU A 162 -9.41 -22.23 8.95
C LEU A 162 -8.04 -21.72 8.48
N LYS A 163 -7.21 -22.59 7.89
CA LYS A 163 -5.95 -22.18 7.27
C LYS A 163 -6.16 -21.09 6.19
N ASN A 164 -7.17 -21.24 5.34
CA ASN A 164 -7.50 -20.24 4.32
C ASN A 164 -8.02 -18.93 4.92
N VAL A 165 -8.79 -18.97 6.01
CA VAL A 165 -9.20 -17.75 6.73
C VAL A 165 -7.99 -16.97 7.23
N VAL A 166 -7.03 -17.67 7.82
CA VAL A 166 -5.81 -17.05 8.34
C VAL A 166 -4.96 -16.49 7.19
N ARG A 167 -4.81 -17.24 6.09
CA ARG A 167 -4.14 -16.79 4.86
C ARG A 167 -4.80 -15.53 4.28
N HIS A 168 -6.13 -15.47 4.30
CA HIS A 168 -6.88 -14.31 3.83
C HIS A 168 -6.58 -13.07 4.68
N GLN A 169 -6.45 -13.22 6.00
CA GLN A 169 -6.09 -12.11 6.88
C GLN A 169 -4.70 -11.55 6.54
N ALA A 170 -3.73 -12.40 6.17
CA ALA A 170 -2.41 -11.97 5.71
C ALA A 170 -2.47 -11.26 4.34
N ASN A 171 -3.17 -11.85 3.36
CA ASN A 171 -3.34 -11.26 2.03
C ASN A 171 -4.02 -9.88 2.11
N LYS A 172 -5.01 -9.74 3.00
CA LYS A 172 -5.69 -8.47 3.26
C LYS A 172 -4.76 -7.38 3.76
N GLU A 173 -3.85 -7.70 4.68
CA GLU A 173 -2.91 -6.73 5.22
C GLU A 173 -2.00 -6.16 4.14
N ALA A 174 -1.49 -7.03 3.25
CA ALA A 174 -0.68 -6.61 2.10
C ALA A 174 -1.45 -5.67 1.15
N VAL A 175 -2.74 -5.93 0.92
CA VAL A 175 -3.58 -5.07 0.07
C VAL A 175 -3.95 -3.76 0.76
N LEU A 176 -4.20 -3.78 2.08
CA LEU A 176 -4.42 -2.58 2.89
C LEU A 176 -3.22 -1.64 2.82
N GLN A 177 -2.00 -2.18 2.91
CA GLN A 177 -0.76 -1.44 2.76
C GLN A 177 -0.64 -0.77 1.39
N LYS A 178 -0.90 -1.51 0.30
CA LYS A 178 -0.90 -0.93 -1.06
C LYS A 178 -1.95 0.18 -1.22
N LEU A 179 -3.10 0.02 -0.56
CA LEU A 179 -4.18 1.00 -0.59
C LEU A 179 -3.82 2.26 0.22
N GLU A 180 -3.12 2.12 1.34
CA GLU A 180 -2.62 3.23 2.17
C GLU A 180 -1.67 4.16 1.40
N GLU A 181 -0.78 3.59 0.60
CA GLU A 181 0.17 4.35 -0.21
C GLU A 181 -0.52 5.22 -1.27
N LYS A 182 -1.61 4.71 -1.87
CA LYS A 182 -2.29 5.36 -3.00
C LYS A 182 -3.50 6.22 -2.63
N LEU A 183 -4.10 6.00 -1.46
CA LEU A 183 -5.30 6.73 -1.04
C LEU A 183 -5.01 8.20 -0.73
N PRO A 184 -5.89 9.13 -1.10
CA PRO A 184 -5.76 10.52 -0.68
C PRO A 184 -5.87 10.65 0.86
N PRO A 185 -5.27 11.69 1.45
CA PRO A 185 -5.19 11.86 2.90
C PRO A 185 -6.56 11.91 3.58
N GLU A 186 -7.59 12.43 2.90
CA GLU A 186 -8.96 12.50 3.42
C GLU A 186 -9.61 11.13 3.63
N LYS A 187 -9.06 10.04 3.08
CA LYS A 187 -9.62 8.69 3.16
C LYS A 187 -8.82 7.75 4.07
N LEU A 188 -7.63 8.17 4.49
CA LEU A 188 -6.79 7.35 5.37
C LEU A 188 -7.43 7.07 6.73
N ASP A 189 -8.18 8.02 7.29
CA ASP A 189 -8.86 7.80 8.58
C ASP A 189 -9.75 6.55 8.55
N LYS A 190 -10.57 6.43 7.51
CA LYS A 190 -11.44 5.26 7.34
C LYS A 190 -10.65 3.97 7.11
N LEU A 191 -9.50 4.06 6.45
CA LEU A 191 -8.62 2.92 6.28
C LEU A 191 -8.04 2.45 7.62
N TYR A 192 -7.64 3.38 8.48
CA TYR A 192 -7.16 3.07 9.82
C TYR A 192 -8.25 2.50 10.72
N GLU A 193 -9.46 3.06 10.68
CA GLU A 193 -10.62 2.49 11.38
C GLU A 193 -10.90 1.05 10.92
N LEU A 194 -10.87 0.81 9.60
CA LEU A 194 -11.04 -0.53 9.04
C LEU A 194 -9.94 -1.46 9.54
N ARG A 195 -8.67 -1.05 9.46
CA ARG A 195 -7.53 -1.86 9.92
C ARG A 195 -7.65 -2.20 11.40
N GLU A 196 -7.88 -1.22 12.27
CA GLU A 196 -8.07 -1.44 13.71
C GLU A 196 -9.19 -2.43 14.02
N ARG A 197 -10.35 -2.28 13.36
CA ARG A 197 -11.46 -3.23 13.49
C ARG A 197 -11.04 -4.63 13.05
N THR A 198 -10.36 -4.74 11.92
CA THR A 198 -9.92 -6.05 11.39
C THR A 198 -8.83 -6.69 12.25
N GLU A 199 -7.94 -5.92 12.85
CA GLU A 199 -6.91 -6.41 13.77
C GLU A 199 -7.53 -6.92 15.07
N ALA A 200 -8.51 -6.20 15.62
CA ALA A 200 -9.24 -6.64 16.81
C ALA A 200 -9.98 -7.96 16.55
N GLN A 201 -10.66 -8.07 15.41
CA GLN A 201 -11.34 -9.30 14.97
C GLN A 201 -10.35 -10.45 14.80
N ARG A 202 -9.24 -10.21 14.08
CA ARG A 202 -8.16 -11.19 13.92
C ARG A 202 -7.63 -11.66 15.26
N LYS A 203 -7.28 -10.76 16.18
CA LYS A 203 -6.75 -11.13 17.51
C LYS A 203 -7.73 -12.03 18.26
N LYS A 204 -9.02 -11.71 18.21
CA LYS A 204 -10.07 -12.53 18.81
C LYS A 204 -10.14 -13.93 18.17
N PHE A 205 -10.12 -14.00 16.85
CA PHE A 205 -10.14 -15.26 16.09
C PHE A 205 -8.92 -16.14 16.39
N LEU A 206 -7.72 -15.56 16.38
CA LEU A 206 -6.47 -16.27 16.66
C LEU A 206 -6.44 -16.81 18.10
N ALA A 207 -6.89 -16.02 19.09
CA ALA A 207 -7.01 -16.47 20.47
C ALA A 207 -7.98 -17.66 20.59
N ALA A 208 -9.14 -17.60 19.92
CA ALA A 208 -10.09 -18.71 19.89
C ALA A 208 -9.50 -19.98 19.23
N MET A 209 -8.61 -19.82 18.24
CA MET A 209 -7.90 -20.95 17.63
C MET A 209 -6.87 -21.57 18.57
N GLU A 210 -6.12 -20.77 19.32
CA GLU A 210 -5.11 -21.25 20.28
C GLU A 210 -5.75 -22.18 21.34
N ASP A 211 -6.90 -21.76 21.89
CA ASP A 211 -7.64 -22.46 22.95
C ASP A 211 -8.44 -23.69 22.47
N SER A 212 -8.60 -23.86 21.16
CA SER A 212 -9.47 -24.88 20.57
C SER A 212 -8.76 -26.22 20.32
N ALA A 213 -9.56 -27.30 20.17
CA ALA A 213 -9.11 -28.66 19.87
C ALA A 213 -8.71 -28.86 18.39
N VAL A 214 -8.18 -27.83 17.74
CA VAL A 214 -7.78 -27.87 16.33
C VAL A 214 -6.51 -28.70 16.14
N PRO A 215 -6.36 -29.43 15.02
CA PRO A 215 -5.13 -30.15 14.70
C PRO A 215 -3.87 -29.27 14.80
N GLN A 216 -2.77 -29.86 15.30
CA GLN A 216 -1.51 -29.15 15.54
C GLN A 216 -0.99 -28.43 14.30
N ALA A 217 -1.08 -29.06 13.12
CA ALA A 217 -0.67 -28.46 11.84
C ALA A 217 -1.35 -27.11 11.54
N VAL A 218 -2.60 -26.93 11.97
CA VAL A 218 -3.30 -25.65 11.81
C VAL A 218 -2.80 -24.66 12.86
N LYS A 219 -2.56 -25.08 14.10
CA LYS A 219 -1.98 -24.23 15.16
C LYS A 219 -0.60 -23.70 14.75
N ASP A 220 0.24 -24.56 14.17
CA ASP A 220 1.56 -24.18 13.68
C ASP A 220 1.44 -23.14 12.57
N LYS A 221 0.54 -23.35 11.60
CA LYS A 221 0.31 -22.38 10.51
C LYS A 221 -0.30 -21.06 11.01
N VAL A 222 -1.18 -21.13 12.02
CA VAL A 222 -1.75 -19.96 12.69
C VAL A 222 -0.66 -19.17 13.39
N ALA A 223 0.25 -19.83 14.10
CA ALA A 223 1.39 -19.20 14.76
C ALA A 223 2.34 -18.56 13.72
N GLU A 224 2.63 -19.26 12.62
CA GLU A 224 3.40 -18.73 11.50
C GLU A 224 2.75 -17.47 10.92
N ILE A 225 1.45 -17.49 10.62
CA ILE A 225 0.79 -16.33 10.01
C ILE A 225 0.60 -15.21 11.03
N LYS A 226 0.39 -15.51 12.31
CA LYS A 226 0.39 -14.52 13.39
C LYS A 226 1.72 -13.79 13.43
N ALA A 227 2.84 -14.53 13.45
CA ALA A 227 4.18 -13.95 13.38
C ALA A 227 4.39 -13.14 12.10
N ARG A 228 3.92 -13.65 10.95
CA ARG A 228 3.95 -12.96 9.64
C ARG A 228 3.30 -11.58 9.73
N VAL A 229 2.10 -11.53 10.29
CA VAL A 229 1.30 -10.31 10.32
C VAL A 229 1.73 -9.36 11.44
N GLU A 230 2.18 -9.87 12.59
CA GLU A 230 2.78 -9.05 13.64
C GLU A 230 4.06 -8.39 13.15
N ALA A 231 4.94 -9.13 12.47
CA ALA A 231 6.14 -8.60 11.82
C ALA A 231 5.82 -7.47 10.84
N ALA A 232 4.88 -7.68 9.92
CA ALA A 232 4.47 -6.65 8.96
C ALA A 232 3.80 -5.44 9.64
N SER A 233 3.01 -5.68 10.69
CA SER A 233 2.34 -4.62 11.44
C SER A 233 3.32 -3.77 12.24
N GLU A 234 4.25 -4.39 12.98
CA GLU A 234 5.31 -3.70 13.72
C GLU A 234 6.23 -2.94 12.77
N GLU A 235 6.58 -3.57 11.64
CA GLU A 235 7.35 -2.92 10.59
C GLU A 235 6.67 -1.63 10.20
N GLN A 236 5.35 -1.46 10.24
CA GLN A 236 4.65 -0.25 9.77
C GLN A 236 4.09 0.67 10.87
N ALA A 237 4.01 0.22 12.12
CA ALA A 237 3.27 0.92 13.18
C ALA A 237 3.73 2.37 13.39
N GLU A 238 5.04 2.62 13.44
CA GLU A 238 5.60 3.96 13.65
C GLU A 238 5.30 4.91 12.48
N PHE A 239 5.35 4.42 11.24
CA PHE A 239 5.01 5.23 10.06
C PHE A 239 3.53 5.63 10.08
N ARG A 240 2.65 4.67 10.40
CA ARG A 240 1.21 4.95 10.54
C ARG A 240 0.91 5.94 11.65
N GLN A 241 1.63 5.84 12.77
CA GLN A 241 1.48 6.80 13.86
C GLN A 241 1.86 8.22 13.40
N GLN A 242 2.98 8.38 12.68
CA GLN A 242 3.37 9.68 12.10
C GLN A 242 2.31 10.20 11.13
N GLN A 243 1.75 9.34 10.27
CA GLN A 243 0.68 9.72 9.37
C GLN A 243 -0.57 10.18 10.14
N LYS A 244 -0.98 9.46 11.20
CA LYS A 244 -2.10 9.85 12.08
C LYS A 244 -1.87 11.21 12.73
N GLU A 245 -0.69 11.46 13.30
CA GLU A 245 -0.34 12.76 13.90
C GLU A 245 -0.45 13.91 12.88
N ILE A 246 -0.02 13.68 11.63
CA ILE A 246 -0.14 14.70 10.58
C ILE A 246 -1.61 14.86 10.13
N LEU A 247 -2.38 13.77 10.04
CA LEU A 247 -3.81 13.83 9.72
C LEU A 247 -4.60 14.62 10.77
N GLU A 248 -4.24 14.53 12.05
CA GLU A 248 -4.84 15.38 13.10
C GLU A 248 -4.58 16.87 12.86
N LYS A 249 -3.34 17.25 12.54
CA LYS A 249 -3.03 18.64 12.15
C LYS A 249 -3.84 19.09 10.92
N ILE A 250 -4.06 18.20 9.95
CA ILE A 250 -4.90 18.50 8.77
C ILE A 250 -6.35 18.76 9.20
N LYS A 251 -6.89 17.97 10.14
CA LYS A 251 -8.26 18.16 10.69
C LYS A 251 -8.38 19.48 11.45
N GLU A 252 -7.32 19.91 12.13
CA GLU A 252 -7.23 21.22 12.79
C GLU A 252 -7.13 22.41 11.81
N GLY A 253 -7.10 22.14 10.50
CA GLY A 253 -7.09 23.16 9.44
C GLY A 253 -5.69 23.59 8.99
N ASN A 254 -4.63 22.90 9.42
CA ASN A 254 -3.27 23.19 8.97
C ASN A 254 -3.06 22.69 7.53
N GLN A 255 -3.09 23.60 6.55
CA GLN A 255 -2.86 23.26 5.16
C GLN A 255 -1.42 22.79 4.87
N GLU A 256 -0.42 23.28 5.62
CA GLU A 256 0.98 22.84 5.48
C GLU A 256 1.16 21.36 5.86
N ALA A 257 0.29 20.83 6.73
CA ALA A 257 0.31 19.43 7.11
C ALA A 257 -0.05 18.49 5.94
N LYS A 258 -0.79 18.97 4.93
CA LYS A 258 -1.03 18.17 3.71
C LYS A 258 0.25 17.98 2.90
N GLU A 259 1.09 19.01 2.80
CA GLU A 259 2.39 18.91 2.15
C GLU A 259 3.33 18.01 2.96
N GLU A 260 3.33 18.15 4.30
CA GLU A 260 4.09 17.29 5.23
C GLU A 260 3.76 15.81 5.01
N LEU A 261 2.46 15.48 4.91
CA LEU A 261 2.00 14.11 4.68
C LEU A 261 2.43 13.56 3.31
N ASN A 262 2.35 14.39 2.27
CA ASN A 262 2.77 13.99 0.94
C ASN A 262 4.29 13.75 0.87
N GLN A 263 5.09 14.62 1.48
CA GLN A 263 6.55 14.44 1.57
C GLN A 263 6.92 13.19 2.38
N LEU A 264 6.26 12.97 3.52
CA LEU A 264 6.44 11.76 4.33
C LEU A 264 6.18 10.49 3.51
N ARG A 265 5.07 10.46 2.75
CA ARG A 265 4.71 9.30 1.93
C ARG A 265 5.65 9.09 0.76
N GLN A 266 6.02 10.16 0.06
CA GLN A 266 6.91 10.06 -1.10
C GLN A 266 8.29 9.56 -0.69
N SER A 267 8.90 10.20 0.32
CA SER A 267 10.21 9.81 0.83
C SER A 267 10.22 8.39 1.41
N TRP A 268 9.14 8.00 2.10
CA TRP A 268 8.97 6.63 2.56
C TRP A 268 8.88 5.65 1.38
N SER A 269 8.02 5.92 0.40
CA SER A 269 7.84 5.07 -0.79
C SER A 269 9.15 4.86 -1.53
N GLU A 270 9.96 5.90 -1.70
CA GLU A 270 11.26 5.81 -2.39
C GLU A 270 12.26 4.95 -1.59
N LYS A 271 12.41 5.21 -0.28
CA LYS A 271 13.36 4.47 0.55
C LYS A 271 12.93 3.02 0.79
N SER A 272 11.64 2.77 1.03
CA SER A 272 11.13 1.43 1.25
C SER A 272 11.22 0.59 -0.03
N ALA A 273 11.00 1.18 -1.21
CA ALA A 273 11.20 0.49 -2.48
C ALA A 273 12.67 0.09 -2.69
N ALA A 274 13.61 1.02 -2.46
CA ALA A 274 15.04 0.72 -2.58
C ALA A 274 15.50 -0.39 -1.62
N ILE A 275 15.05 -0.35 -0.37
CA ILE A 275 15.33 -1.40 0.63
C ILE A 275 14.72 -2.74 0.18
N LYS A 276 13.50 -2.72 -0.35
CA LYS A 276 12.82 -3.92 -0.84
C LYS A 276 13.56 -4.55 -2.01
N ASP A 277 14.03 -3.76 -2.96
CA ASP A 277 14.78 -4.26 -4.12
C ASP A 277 16.09 -4.94 -3.68
N GLN A 278 16.86 -4.29 -2.80
CA GLN A 278 18.08 -4.87 -2.23
C GLN A 278 17.83 -6.15 -1.45
N TYR A 279 16.72 -6.20 -0.71
CA TYR A 279 16.31 -7.38 0.04
C TYR A 279 15.92 -8.53 -0.89
N GLN A 280 15.13 -8.27 -1.92
CA GLN A 280 14.67 -9.29 -2.89
C GLN A 280 15.84 -9.94 -3.63
N GLU A 281 16.83 -9.15 -4.04
CA GLU A 281 18.06 -9.63 -4.69
C GLU A 281 18.77 -10.66 -3.80
N LYS A 282 19.13 -10.29 -2.57
CA LYS A 282 19.81 -11.18 -1.61
C LYS A 282 18.95 -12.39 -1.22
N ARG A 283 17.64 -12.17 -1.05
CA ARG A 283 16.69 -13.20 -0.62
C ARG A 283 16.62 -14.35 -1.61
N SER A 284 16.54 -14.07 -2.91
CA SER A 284 16.41 -15.12 -3.94
C SER A 284 17.56 -16.14 -3.86
N GLU A 285 18.80 -15.66 -3.72
CA GLU A 285 19.98 -16.51 -3.62
C GLU A 285 19.96 -17.38 -2.35
N ILE A 286 19.58 -16.80 -1.21
CA ILE A 286 19.51 -17.50 0.07
C ILE A 286 18.43 -18.58 0.06
N ILE A 287 17.25 -18.29 -0.50
CA ILE A 287 16.15 -19.25 -0.61
C ILE A 287 16.57 -20.46 -1.46
N ASP A 288 17.33 -20.24 -2.53
CA ASP A 288 17.81 -21.34 -3.37
C ASP A 288 18.85 -22.21 -2.65
N LYS A 289 19.71 -21.62 -1.80
CA LYS A 289 20.60 -22.39 -0.91
C LYS A 289 19.82 -23.21 0.13
N ILE A 290 18.78 -22.64 0.75
CA ILE A 290 17.93 -23.36 1.71
C ILE A 290 17.25 -24.56 1.04
N LYS A 291 16.71 -24.38 -0.17
CA LYS A 291 16.12 -25.48 -0.96
C LYS A 291 17.15 -26.56 -1.31
N ALA A 292 18.42 -26.19 -1.48
CA ALA A 292 19.53 -27.12 -1.68
C ALA A 292 19.99 -27.83 -0.38
N GLY A 293 19.35 -27.54 0.75
CA GLY A 293 19.63 -28.17 2.05
C GLY A 293 20.69 -27.48 2.90
N ASP A 294 21.10 -26.25 2.55
CA ASP A 294 22.03 -25.46 3.34
C ASP A 294 21.36 -24.91 4.60
N GLN A 295 21.74 -25.45 5.76
CA GLN A 295 21.22 -25.00 7.05
C GLN A 295 21.81 -23.66 7.51
N ASP A 296 23.01 -23.28 7.05
CA ASP A 296 23.59 -21.99 7.40
C ASP A 296 22.91 -20.84 6.63
N ALA A 297 22.36 -21.14 5.44
CA ALA A 297 21.52 -20.20 4.70
C ALA A 297 20.24 -19.78 5.48
N VAL A 298 19.76 -20.60 6.43
CA VAL A 298 18.65 -20.20 7.33
C VAL A 298 19.08 -19.05 8.25
N LYS A 299 20.34 -19.06 8.74
CA LYS A 299 20.88 -17.97 9.57
C LYS A 299 21.13 -16.73 8.72
N GLU A 300 21.62 -16.89 7.49
CA GLU A 300 21.75 -15.80 6.52
C GLU A 300 20.38 -15.13 6.28
N LEU A 301 19.32 -15.93 6.08
CA LEU A 301 17.95 -15.42 5.88
C LEU A 301 17.46 -14.62 7.09
N LYS A 302 17.66 -15.14 8.29
CA LYS A 302 17.33 -14.45 9.55
C LYS A 302 18.07 -13.12 9.68
N GLN A 303 19.35 -13.10 9.30
CA GLN A 303 20.15 -11.89 9.34
C GLN A 303 19.66 -10.84 8.34
N ILE A 304 19.40 -11.21 7.09
CA ILE A 304 18.89 -10.23 6.10
C ILE A 304 17.50 -9.71 6.46
N ASN A 305 16.65 -10.52 7.10
CA ASN A 305 15.36 -10.09 7.63
C ASN A 305 15.54 -9.03 8.73
N GLN A 306 16.51 -9.24 9.64
CA GLN A 306 16.85 -8.26 10.67
C GLN A 306 17.47 -6.98 10.09
N GLU A 307 18.41 -7.11 9.16
CA GLU A 307 19.04 -5.98 8.47
C GLU A 307 17.99 -5.11 7.79
N ARG A 308 17.05 -5.72 7.06
CA ARG A 308 15.92 -5.00 6.44
C ARG A 308 15.13 -4.20 7.48
N ARG A 309 14.78 -4.81 8.62
CA ARG A 309 14.02 -4.13 9.68
C ARG A 309 14.77 -2.94 10.24
N VAL A 310 16.08 -3.06 10.42
CA VAL A 310 16.93 -1.96 10.89
C VAL A 310 16.99 -0.85 9.83
N GLN A 311 17.23 -1.19 8.56
CA GLN A 311 17.25 -0.22 7.46
C GLN A 311 15.94 0.56 7.34
N LEU A 312 14.80 -0.10 7.51
CA LEU A 312 13.49 0.55 7.48
C LEU A 312 13.27 1.48 8.68
N LYS A 313 13.73 1.08 9.88
CA LYS A 313 13.70 1.96 11.06
C LYS A 313 14.59 3.19 10.87
N ASP A 314 15.81 3.00 10.36
CA ASP A 314 16.77 4.08 10.12
C ASP A 314 16.24 5.04 9.06
N ALA A 315 15.71 4.50 7.95
CA ALA A 315 15.08 5.29 6.89
C ALA A 315 13.96 6.19 7.44
N ARG A 316 13.16 5.71 8.40
CA ARG A 316 12.11 6.52 9.05
C ARG A 316 12.67 7.61 9.91
N GLN A 317 13.65 7.30 10.73
CA GLN A 317 14.26 8.31 11.60
C GLN A 317 14.86 9.42 10.75
N GLU A 318 15.50 9.06 9.65
CA GLU A 318 16.07 9.99 8.69
C GLU A 318 14.99 10.83 7.98
N ILE A 319 13.90 10.21 7.51
CA ILE A 319 12.76 10.94 6.91
C ILE A 319 12.17 11.92 7.94
N LYS A 320 11.98 11.46 9.18
CA LYS A 320 11.44 12.28 10.27
C LYS A 320 12.34 13.48 10.57
N SER A 321 13.66 13.31 10.56
CA SER A 321 14.59 14.45 10.73
C SER A 321 14.55 15.40 9.53
N GLN A 322 14.56 14.88 8.29
CA GLN A 322 14.48 15.71 7.09
C GLN A 322 13.23 16.59 7.06
N ILE A 323 12.06 16.02 7.41
CA ILE A 323 10.80 16.78 7.49
C ILE A 323 10.89 17.88 8.57
N LYS A 324 11.49 17.56 9.73
CA LYS A 324 11.65 18.52 10.82
C LYS A 324 12.59 19.67 10.42
N ASP A 325 13.66 19.39 9.69
CA ASP A 325 14.61 20.39 9.21
C ASP A 325 13.95 21.31 8.17
N VAL A 326 13.21 20.75 7.21
CA VAL A 326 12.40 21.51 6.24
C VAL A 326 11.39 22.42 6.96
N GLN A 327 10.75 21.95 8.03
CA GLN A 327 9.86 22.78 8.84
C GLN A 327 10.57 23.94 9.54
N GLN A 328 11.80 23.70 10.04
CA GLN A 328 12.59 24.76 10.68
C GLN A 328 13.04 25.80 9.65
N GLU A 329 13.54 25.38 8.49
CA GLU A 329 13.93 26.28 7.40
C GLU A 329 12.75 27.11 6.88
N ARG A 330 11.55 26.52 6.77
CA ARG A 330 10.35 27.28 6.42
C ARG A 330 10.02 28.34 7.47
N LYS A 331 10.09 27.99 8.75
CA LYS A 331 9.84 28.94 9.86
C LYS A 331 10.85 30.09 9.87
N THR A 332 12.14 29.81 9.64
CA THR A 332 13.17 30.83 9.57
C THR A 332 12.97 31.72 8.33
N ASN A 333 12.72 31.15 7.15
CA ASN A 333 12.47 31.92 5.93
C ASN A 333 11.24 32.83 6.05
N VAL A 334 10.16 32.38 6.68
CA VAL A 334 8.98 33.23 6.96
C VAL A 334 9.31 34.36 7.94
N GLN A 335 10.15 34.11 8.95
CA GLN A 335 10.59 35.15 9.88
C GLN A 335 11.50 36.18 9.19
N THR A 336 12.48 35.73 8.41
CA THR A 336 13.38 36.58 7.63
C THR A 336 12.61 37.41 6.62
N GLY A 337 11.70 36.82 5.84
CA GLY A 337 10.86 37.57 4.90
C GLY A 337 9.94 38.58 5.58
N LYS A 338 9.41 38.28 6.77
CA LYS A 338 8.66 39.26 7.58
C LYS A 338 9.55 40.40 8.07
N GLN A 339 10.81 40.13 8.38
CA GLN A 339 11.77 41.13 8.81
C GLN A 339 12.18 42.03 7.63
N GLU A 340 12.50 41.47 6.47
CA GLU A 340 12.79 42.22 5.24
C GLU A 340 11.61 43.10 4.81
N LEU A 341 10.38 42.62 4.96
CA LEU A 341 9.17 43.44 4.71
C LEU A 341 9.03 44.60 5.70
N ARG A 342 9.40 44.39 6.96
CA ARG A 342 9.40 45.47 7.98
C ARG A 342 10.48 46.50 7.66
N GLU A 343 11.68 46.06 7.31
CA GLU A 343 12.80 46.93 6.94
C GLU A 343 12.46 47.74 5.68
N ASN A 344 11.98 47.10 4.61
CA ASN A 344 11.47 47.78 3.40
C ASN A 344 10.38 48.81 3.71
N ARG A 345 9.47 48.51 4.65
CA ARG A 345 8.41 49.45 5.04
C ARG A 345 8.96 50.65 5.81
N VAL A 346 10.02 50.47 6.60
CA VAL A 346 10.72 51.56 7.29
C VAL A 346 11.47 52.42 6.28
N GLU A 347 12.19 51.81 5.33
CA GLU A 347 12.90 52.51 4.25
C GLU A 347 11.96 53.32 3.37
N ARG A 348 10.82 52.76 2.95
CA ARG A 348 9.81 53.53 2.21
C ARG A 348 9.26 54.71 3.03
N LYS A 349 9.08 54.55 4.34
CA LYS A 349 8.62 55.65 5.20
C LYS A 349 9.67 56.75 5.33
N THR A 350 10.95 56.40 5.42
CA THR A 350 12.04 57.40 5.50
C THR A 350 12.21 58.12 4.17
N GLU A 351 12.12 57.40 3.05
CA GLU A 351 12.16 57.98 1.70
C GLU A 351 10.98 58.94 1.44
N ILE A 352 9.76 58.55 1.82
CA ILE A 352 8.58 59.42 1.76
C ILE A 352 8.79 60.68 2.61
N LYS A 353 9.28 60.55 3.85
CA LYS A 353 9.58 61.72 4.70
C LYS A 353 10.60 62.66 4.04
N LYS A 354 11.66 62.10 3.45
CA LYS A 354 12.71 62.89 2.78
C LYS A 354 12.18 63.63 1.57
N ASN A 355 11.35 62.98 0.75
CA ASN A 355 10.68 63.59 -0.39
C ASN A 355 9.68 64.68 0.01
N VAL A 356 8.94 64.48 1.11
CA VAL A 356 8.06 65.51 1.68
C VAL A 356 8.86 66.71 2.18
N LEU A 357 9.98 66.49 2.88
CA LEU A 357 10.85 67.57 3.37
C LEU A 357 11.39 68.41 2.21
N ASN A 358 11.95 67.76 1.19
CA ASN A 358 12.47 68.44 -0.01
C ASN A 358 11.38 69.25 -0.74
N ARG A 359 10.14 68.75 -0.76
CA ARG A 359 9.00 69.45 -1.39
C ARG A 359 8.52 70.67 -0.60
N VAL A 360 8.69 70.66 0.72
CA VAL A 360 8.36 71.79 1.61
C VAL A 360 9.48 72.85 1.62
N GLU A 361 10.73 72.47 1.37
CA GLU A 361 11.87 73.41 1.29
C GLU A 361 12.04 74.06 -0.10
N SER A 362 11.56 73.39 -1.17
CA SER A 362 11.64 73.91 -2.55
C SER A 362 10.88 75.23 -2.86
N PRO A 363 9.79 75.63 -2.17
CA PRO A 363 9.12 76.90 -2.47
C PRO A 363 9.85 78.13 -1.93
N LEU A 364 10.82 77.98 -1.03
CA LEU A 364 11.50 79.13 -0.40
C LEU A 364 12.69 79.69 -1.20
N ASN A 365 13.14 78.99 -2.24
CA ASN A 365 14.32 79.41 -3.03
C ASN A 365 13.98 79.99 -4.42
N ASN A 366 12.70 80.20 -4.74
CA ASN A 366 12.28 80.66 -6.08
C ASN A 366 11.51 82.00 -6.08
N GLN A 367 11.75 82.87 -5.07
CA GLN A 367 11.19 84.23 -4.99
C GLN A 367 12.25 85.36 -5.13
N SER A 368 13.36 85.13 -5.84
CA SER A 368 14.44 86.13 -5.99
C SER A 368 14.78 86.56 -7.43
N SER A 369 13.85 86.44 -8.37
CA SER A 369 14.01 87.01 -9.72
C SER A 369 12.73 87.67 -10.25
N VAL A 370 12.35 88.80 -9.62
CA VAL A 370 11.47 89.79 -10.26
C VAL A 370 12.30 90.57 -11.27
N SER A 371 12.12 90.25 -12.55
CA SER A 371 12.69 91.02 -13.67
C SER A 371 12.01 92.39 -13.79
N PRO A 372 12.73 93.45 -14.20
CA PRO A 372 12.18 94.79 -14.31
C PRO A 372 11.25 94.93 -15.51
N ILE A 373 10.12 95.61 -15.27
CA ILE A 373 9.11 96.02 -16.25
C ILE A 373 9.77 96.91 -17.30
N ALA A 374 9.78 96.43 -18.55
CA ALA A 374 10.19 97.21 -19.71
C ALA A 374 9.08 98.19 -20.10
N SER A 375 9.44 99.48 -20.14
CA SER A 375 8.62 100.58 -20.62
C SER A 375 8.23 100.42 -22.09
N PRO A 376 6.98 100.71 -22.50
CA PRO A 376 6.61 100.80 -23.90
C PRO A 376 7.07 102.12 -24.53
N SER A 377 7.72 102.02 -25.68
CA SER A 377 8.14 103.15 -26.54
C SER A 377 6.96 103.66 -27.38
N PRO A 378 6.88 104.97 -27.71
CA PRO A 378 5.79 105.55 -28.49
C PRO A 378 6.14 105.69 -29.98
N ALA A 379 5.19 105.39 -30.86
CA ALA A 379 5.06 105.90 -32.23
C ALA A 379 3.67 105.45 -32.74
N GLY A 380 2.81 106.25 -33.36
CA GLY A 380 3.03 107.48 -34.10
C GLY A 380 2.61 107.28 -35.55
N GLN A 381 1.41 107.78 -35.88
CA GLN A 381 0.70 107.88 -37.17
C GLN A 381 -0.02 106.66 -37.72
#